data_AF-A0A7S3I4F8-F1
#
_entry.id   AF-A0A7S3I4F8-F1
#
_cell.length_a   1.000
_cell.length_b   1.000
_cell.length_c   1.000
_cell.angle_alpha   90.00
_cell.angle_beta   90.00
_cell.angle_gamma   90.00
#
_symmetry.space_group_name_H-M   'P 1'
#
loop_
_entity.id
_entity.type
_entity.pdbx_description
1 polymer ?
#
loop_
_entity_poly.entity_id
_entity_poly.type
_entity_poly.pdbx_seq_one_letter_code
_entity_poly.pdbx_strand_id
1 'polypeptide(L)'
;MHLDLHLRAKAVKLRKQTAQLMDEIEPELLPYSARAEFPPWLIGKLRTLGISGFSVRGYGSPELSTLETGALCYEIAKRDASVGTFLVVHIGAGMAVIEALGNEEQ
;
A
#
# COMPACT_ATOMS: atom_id res chain seq x y z
N MET A 1 -9.01 -3.54 16.22
CA MET A 1 -9.73 -2.26 15.97
C MET A 1 -10.92 -2.54 15.06
N HIS A 2 -12.11 -1.99 15.37
CA HIS A 2 -13.34 -2.18 14.57
C HIS A 2 -13.39 -1.25 13.34
N LEU A 3 -12.26 -1.10 12.63
CA LEU A 3 -12.14 -0.15 11.52
C LEU A 3 -13.14 -0.43 10.40
N ASP A 4 -13.46 -1.70 10.14
CA ASP A 4 -14.37 -2.10 9.05
C ASP A 4 -15.75 -1.44 9.13
N LEU A 5 -16.20 -1.02 10.32
CA LEU A 5 -17.47 -0.29 10.49
C LEU A 5 -17.45 1.12 9.86
N HIS A 6 -16.27 1.65 9.58
CA HIS A 6 -16.04 3.00 9.07
C HIS A 6 -15.46 3.03 7.66
N LEU A 7 -15.28 1.87 7.01
CA LEU A 7 -14.70 1.77 5.67
C LEU A 7 -15.76 1.37 4.64
N ARG A 8 -15.59 1.80 3.39
CA ARG A 8 -16.41 1.29 2.29
C ARG A 8 -16.13 -0.20 2.08
N ALA A 9 -17.11 -0.94 1.56
CA ALA A 9 -16.98 -2.39 1.31
C ALA A 9 -15.75 -2.74 0.45
N LYS A 10 -15.43 -1.92 -0.57
CA LYS A 10 -14.21 -2.05 -1.39
C LYS A 10 -12.95 -1.98 -0.52
N ALA A 11 -12.87 -1.00 0.37
CA ALA A 11 -11.70 -0.81 1.22
C ALA A 11 -11.58 -1.89 2.30
N VAL A 12 -12.69 -2.39 2.86
CA VAL A 12 -12.68 -3.57 3.74
C VAL A 12 -12.09 -4.78 3.02
N LYS A 13 -12.51 -5.04 1.78
CA LYS A 13 -11.98 -6.14 0.96
C LYS A 13 -10.48 -5.98 0.74
N LEU A 14 -10.04 -4.80 0.27
CA LEU A 14 -8.62 -4.52 0.03
C LEU A 14 -7.80 -4.65 1.31
N ARG A 15 -8.25 -4.06 2.42
CA ARG A 15 -7.58 -4.16 3.72
C ARG A 15 -7.35 -5.62 4.13
N LYS A 16 -8.37 -6.48 4.01
CA LYS A 16 -8.27 -7.90 4.36
C LYS A 16 -7.32 -8.66 3.42
N GLN A 17 -7.37 -8.38 2.12
CA GLN A 17 -6.43 -8.96 1.15
C GLN A 17 -5.00 -8.50 1.40
N THR A 18 -4.79 -7.22 1.75
CA THR A 18 -3.49 -6.69 2.17
C THR A 18 -2.99 -7.38 3.42
N ALA A 19 -3.83 -7.53 4.45
CA ALA A 19 -3.45 -8.22 5.68
C ALA A 19 -3.02 -9.66 5.41
N GLN A 20 -3.80 -10.39 4.60
CA GLN A 20 -3.49 -11.77 4.21
C GLN A 20 -2.18 -11.85 3.44
N LEU A 21 -1.98 -11.01 2.40
CA LEU A 21 -0.74 -11.03 1.64
C LEU A 21 0.48 -10.73 2.53
N MET A 22 0.35 -9.76 3.44
CA MET A 22 1.44 -9.40 4.35
C MET A 22 1.78 -10.53 5.32
N ASP A 23 0.77 -11.25 5.84
CA ASP A 23 1.00 -12.47 6.65
C ASP A 23 1.69 -13.57 5.82
N GLU A 24 1.34 -13.72 4.55
CA GLU A 24 1.96 -14.71 3.65
C GLU A 24 3.44 -14.40 3.34
N ILE A 25 3.79 -13.13 3.13
CA ILE A 25 5.15 -12.74 2.71
C ILE A 25 6.09 -12.39 3.86
N GLU A 26 5.59 -12.14 5.08
CA GLU A 26 6.39 -11.73 6.24
C GLU A 26 7.61 -12.66 6.49
N PRO A 27 7.47 -14.01 6.48
CA PRO A 27 8.62 -14.89 6.68
C PRO A 27 9.70 -14.75 5.59
N GLU A 28 9.29 -14.44 4.35
CA GLU A 28 10.20 -14.24 3.22
C GLU A 28 10.89 -12.86 3.25
N LEU A 29 10.29 -11.87 3.93
CA LEU A 29 10.87 -10.53 4.11
C LEU A 29 12.00 -10.51 5.14
N LEU A 30 11.91 -11.31 6.21
CA LEU A 30 12.86 -11.29 7.32
C LEU A 30 14.35 -11.40 6.90
N PRO A 31 14.74 -12.31 5.97
CA PRO A 31 16.13 -12.40 5.54
C PRO A 31 16.62 -11.16 4.79
N TYR A 32 15.74 -10.47 4.05
CA TYR A 32 16.08 -9.24 3.34
C TYR A 32 16.27 -8.08 4.32
N SER A 33 15.37 -7.95 5.31
CA SER A 33 15.49 -6.97 6.38
C SER A 33 16.78 -7.17 7.19
N ALA A 34 17.15 -8.42 7.50
CA ALA A 34 18.40 -8.73 8.20
C ALA A 34 19.67 -8.36 7.40
N ARG A 35 19.60 -8.38 6.06
CA ARG A 35 20.70 -7.99 5.16
C ARG A 35 20.64 -6.55 4.68
N ALA A 36 19.62 -5.78 5.09
CA ALA A 36 19.32 -4.45 4.56
C ALA A 36 19.21 -4.41 3.02
N GLU A 37 18.62 -5.45 2.43
CA GLU A 37 18.45 -5.60 0.98
C GLU A 37 16.98 -5.40 0.58
N PHE A 38 16.75 -4.90 -0.63
CA PHE A 38 15.40 -4.82 -1.18
C PHE A 38 14.99 -6.15 -1.84
N PRO A 39 13.84 -6.74 -1.49
CA PRO A 39 13.32 -7.95 -2.13
C PRO A 39 12.77 -7.68 -3.54
N PRO A 40 13.40 -8.17 -4.62
CA PRO A 40 12.98 -7.84 -6.00
C PRO A 40 11.59 -8.41 -6.35
N TRP A 41 11.15 -9.47 -5.67
CA TRP A 41 9.85 -10.10 -5.86
C TRP A 41 8.69 -9.31 -5.22
N LEU A 42 8.97 -8.40 -4.29
CA LEU A 42 7.95 -7.70 -3.50
C LEU A 42 7.00 -6.89 -4.37
N ILE A 43 7.54 -6.17 -5.37
CA ILE A 43 6.75 -5.34 -6.29
C ILE A 43 5.72 -6.21 -7.03
N GLY A 44 6.11 -7.41 -7.45
CA GLY A 44 5.23 -8.36 -8.12
C GLY A 44 4.06 -8.80 -7.24
N LYS A 45 4.33 -9.10 -5.96
CA LYS A 45 3.29 -9.45 -4.97
C LYS A 45 2.34 -8.28 -4.71
N LEU A 46 2.88 -7.10 -4.42
CA LEU A 46 2.08 -5.90 -4.12
C LEU A 46 1.19 -5.46 -5.29
N ARG A 47 1.66 -5.63 -6.54
CA ARG A 47 0.89 -5.33 -7.75
C ARG A 47 -0.47 -6.04 -7.78
N THR A 48 -0.54 -7.28 -7.27
CA THR A 48 -1.77 -8.09 -7.29
C THR A 48 -2.92 -7.48 -6.49
N LEU A 49 -2.61 -6.61 -5.52
CA LEU A 49 -3.62 -5.97 -4.67
C LEU A 49 -4.26 -4.74 -5.34
N GLY A 50 -3.63 -4.15 -6.36
CA GLY A 50 -4.15 -2.92 -6.98
C GLY A 50 -4.22 -1.72 -6.03
N ILE A 51 -3.33 -1.66 -5.03
CA ILE A 51 -3.32 -0.60 -4.00
C ILE A 51 -2.39 0.56 -4.33
N SER A 52 -1.66 0.49 -5.46
CA SER A 52 -0.79 1.57 -5.93
C SER A 52 -1.61 2.84 -6.17
N GLY A 53 -1.14 3.98 -5.67
CA GLY A 53 -1.83 5.27 -5.77
C GLY A 53 -2.69 5.62 -4.57
N PHE A 54 -3.09 4.67 -3.71
CA PHE A 54 -3.97 4.90 -2.55
C PHE A 54 -5.09 5.94 -2.79
N SER A 55 -4.88 7.19 -2.36
CA SER A 55 -5.85 8.27 -2.44
C SER A 55 -5.81 9.09 -3.73
N VAL A 56 -4.81 8.89 -4.60
CA VAL A 56 -4.70 9.56 -5.91
C VAL A 56 -5.95 9.28 -6.73
N ARG A 57 -6.46 10.32 -7.40
CA ARG A 57 -7.68 10.27 -8.22
C ARG A 57 -7.38 9.95 -9.68
N GLY A 58 -8.24 9.14 -10.31
CA GLY A 58 -8.09 8.79 -11.72
C GLY A 58 -6.91 7.85 -12.00
N TYR A 59 -6.55 7.74 -13.28
CA TYR A 59 -5.38 6.98 -13.78
C TYR A 59 -5.28 5.52 -13.30
N GLY A 60 -6.41 4.89 -12.96
CA GLY A 60 -6.47 3.52 -12.46
C GLY A 60 -6.16 3.35 -10.97
N SER A 61 -6.02 4.44 -10.22
CA SER A 61 -5.81 4.44 -8.77
C SER A 61 -7.05 3.96 -8.00
N PRO A 62 -6.89 3.44 -6.77
CA PRO A 62 -8.02 2.90 -6.00
C PRO A 62 -8.92 3.98 -5.37
N GLU A 63 -8.46 5.24 -5.33
CA GLU A 63 -9.21 6.42 -4.81
C GLU A 63 -9.74 6.23 -3.39
N LEU A 64 -8.86 5.79 -2.50
CA LEU A 64 -9.16 5.56 -1.09
C LEU A 64 -9.25 6.89 -0.33
N SER A 65 -10.16 6.95 0.65
CA SER A 65 -10.18 8.06 1.61
C SER A 65 -8.97 8.00 2.55
N THR A 66 -8.66 9.09 3.23
CA THR A 66 -7.55 9.13 4.20
C THR A 66 -7.64 8.02 5.26
N LEU A 67 -8.85 7.74 5.76
CA LEU A 67 -9.07 6.68 6.76
C LEU A 67 -8.79 5.28 6.17
N GLU A 68 -9.23 5.05 4.94
CA GLU A 68 -9.02 3.76 4.25
C GLU A 68 -7.55 3.55 3.90
N THR A 69 -6.86 4.59 3.40
CA THR A 69 -5.41 4.56 3.20
C THR A 69 -4.68 4.24 4.49
N GLY A 70 -5.03 4.92 5.59
CA GLY A 70 -4.45 4.64 6.90
C GLY A 70 -4.70 3.19 7.36
N ALA A 71 -5.88 2.64 7.10
CA ALA A 71 -6.21 1.26 7.45
C ALA A 71 -5.39 0.24 6.65
N LEU A 72 -5.13 0.49 5.36
CA LEU A 72 -4.25 -0.35 4.54
C LEU A 72 -2.78 -0.22 5.00
N CYS A 73 -2.29 1.00 5.19
CA CYS A 73 -0.94 1.25 5.69
C CYS A 73 -0.70 0.57 7.04
N TYR A 74 -1.70 0.55 7.92
CA TYR A 74 -1.64 -0.19 9.18
C TYR A 74 -1.41 -1.68 8.96
N GLU A 75 -2.17 -2.34 8.08
CA GLU A 75 -2.01 -3.78 7.86
C GLU A 75 -0.63 -4.14 7.28
N ILE A 76 -0.02 -3.25 6.48
CA ILE A 76 1.34 -3.40 5.96
C ILE A 76 2.38 -3.21 7.05
N ALA A 77 2.37 -2.04 7.69
CA ALA A 77 3.37 -1.67 8.69
C ALA A 77 3.34 -2.55 9.94
N LYS A 78 2.20 -3.21 10.21
CA LYS A 78 2.06 -4.20 11.28
C LYS A 78 2.99 -5.41 11.09
N ARG A 79 3.38 -5.75 9.86
CA ARG A 79 4.29 -6.88 9.55
C ARG A 79 5.68 -6.38 9.18
N ASP A 80 5.76 -5.37 8.31
CA ASP A 80 7.05 -4.84 7.89
C ASP A 80 6.99 -3.32 7.64
N ALA A 81 7.76 -2.57 8.44
CA ALA A 81 7.82 -1.11 8.35
C ALA A 81 8.56 -0.61 7.10
N SER A 82 9.50 -1.40 6.55
CA SER A 82 10.23 -1.06 5.32
C SER A 82 9.30 -1.12 4.11
N VAL A 83 8.45 -2.15 4.01
CA VAL A 83 7.41 -2.24 2.98
C VAL A 83 6.41 -1.09 3.09
N GLY A 84 5.99 -0.76 4.33
CA GLY A 84 5.14 0.41 4.58
C GLY A 84 5.78 1.71 4.09
N THR A 85 7.05 1.92 4.40
CA THR A 85 7.82 3.10 3.98
C THR A 85 7.97 3.16 2.46
N PHE A 86 8.29 2.03 1.81
CA PHE A 86 8.39 1.95 0.36
C PHE A 86 7.10 2.42 -0.32
N LEU A 87 5.94 1.93 0.12
CA LEU A 87 4.65 2.32 -0.44
C LEU A 87 4.30 3.78 -0.15
N VAL A 88 4.55 4.27 1.06
CA VAL A 88 4.27 5.67 1.41
C VAL A 88 5.14 6.64 0.61
N VAL A 89 6.42 6.33 0.37
CA VAL A 89 7.28 7.17 -0.49
C VAL A 89 6.78 7.13 -1.93
N HIS A 90 6.55 5.93 -2.48
CA HIS A 90 6.10 5.77 -3.86
C HIS A 90 4.80 6.55 -4.13
N ILE A 91 3.85 6.47 -3.19
CA ILE A 91 2.51 7.04 -3.36
C ILE A 91 2.45 8.48 -2.88
N GLY A 92 2.87 8.74 -1.64
CA GLY A 92 2.74 10.05 -1.00
C GLY A 92 3.74 11.09 -1.51
N ALA A 93 4.93 10.69 -1.94
CA ALA A 93 5.94 11.61 -2.48
C ALA A 93 6.12 11.48 -4.00
N GLY A 94 5.86 10.31 -4.59
CA GLY A 94 5.88 10.12 -6.04
C GLY A 94 4.56 10.51 -6.68
N MET A 95 3.56 9.63 -6.57
CA MET A 95 2.30 9.77 -7.30
C MET A 95 1.47 11.01 -6.88
N ALA A 96 1.39 11.31 -5.58
CA ALA A 96 0.59 12.43 -5.09
C ALA A 96 1.15 13.80 -5.51
N VAL A 97 2.46 13.92 -5.73
CA VAL A 97 3.08 15.16 -6.25
C VAL A 97 2.69 15.37 -7.70
N ILE A 98 2.67 14.31 -8.51
CA ILE A 98 2.22 14.36 -9.91
C ILE A 98 0.71 14.69 -9.95
N GLU A 99 -0.11 14.03 -9.12
CA GLU A 99 -1.54 14.36 -9.03
C GLU A 99 -1.78 15.84 -8.71
N ALA A 100 -1.01 16.40 -7.77
CA ALA A 100 -1.22 17.76 -7.31
C ALA A 100 -0.63 18.84 -8.23
N LEU A 101 0.48 18.56 -8.91
CA LEU A 101 1.31 19.57 -9.59
C LEU A 101 1.66 19.22 -11.04
N GLY A 102 1.33 18.02 -11.51
CA GLY A 102 1.56 17.57 -12.88
C GLY A 102 0.57 18.20 -13.86
N ASN A 103 0.93 18.18 -15.14
CA ASN A 103 -0.01 18.45 -16.24
C ASN A 103 -0.66 17.14 -16.73
N GLU A 104 -1.59 17.22 -17.68
CA GLU A 104 -2.31 16.04 -18.19
C GLU A 104 -1.43 15.00 -18.94
N GLU A 105 -0.23 15.39 -19.39
CA GLU A 105 0.71 14.46 -20.04
C GLU A 105 1.51 13.63 -19.01
N GLN A 106 1.74 14.21 -17.81
CA GLN A 106 2.57 13.66 -16.73
C GLN A 106 1.80 12.72 -15.82
#